data_AF-A0A061QL15-F1
#
_entry.id   AF-A0A061QL15-F1
#
_cell.length_a   1.000
_cell.length_b   1.000
_cell.length_c   1.000
_cell.angle_alpha   90.00
_cell.angle_beta   90.00
_cell.angle_gamma   90.00
#
_symmetry.space_group_name_H-M   'P 1'
#
loop_
_entity.id
_entity.type
_entity.pdbx_description
1 polymer ?
#
loop_
_entity_poly.entity_id
_entity_poly.type
_entity_poly.pdbx_seq_one_letter_code
_entity_poly.pdbx_strand_id
1 'polypeptide(L)'
;TLPIWTNILMEEYSRAIARCAAAQISDAAGFEAVQESALDMVSELMLRFVSEIGAASHSYAELAGRTDTNVFDVVRWQRDTNVFDVLHALQELGMDLEQLRDHIDTEAENPFNHPLPSYPIQTAPKRAPAFREKGEEPPEHVPAFLPAFPDERTYKETPVYASRNASREEIRRQQVRGRKDAGQALEKLSQRMAPRAPVNYAAAE
;
A
#
# COMPACT_ATOMS: atom_id res chain seq x y z
N THR A 1 -10.44 11.18 5.69
CA THR A 1 -8.97 11.09 5.55
C THR A 1 -8.59 9.63 5.68
N LEU A 2 -8.12 9.02 4.59
CA LEU A 2 -7.72 7.62 4.63
C LEU A 2 -6.46 7.45 5.52
N PRO A 3 -6.26 6.30 6.19
CA PRO A 3 -5.08 6.06 7.02
C PRO A 3 -3.78 6.23 6.23
N ILE A 4 -2.70 6.73 6.85
CA ILE A 4 -1.39 6.90 6.18
C ILE A 4 -0.92 5.59 5.50
N TRP A 5 -1.22 4.44 6.10
CA TRP A 5 -0.91 3.11 5.55
C TRP A 5 -1.66 2.77 4.26
N THR A 6 -2.85 3.32 4.02
CA THR A 6 -3.56 3.06 2.76
C THR A 6 -2.93 3.83 1.60
N ASN A 7 -2.36 5.02 1.86
CA ASN A 7 -1.63 5.77 0.84
C ASN A 7 -0.35 5.01 0.42
N ILE A 8 0.38 4.45 1.38
CA ILE A 8 1.57 3.63 1.10
C ILE A 8 1.20 2.40 0.25
N LEU A 9 0.12 1.69 0.62
CA LEU A 9 -0.38 0.53 -0.14
C LEU A 9 -0.93 0.92 -1.52
N MET A 10 -1.45 2.14 -1.69
CA MET A 10 -1.92 2.66 -2.98
C MET A 10 -0.76 2.94 -3.92
N GLU A 11 0.30 3.58 -3.42
CA GLU A 11 1.51 3.89 -4.19
C GLU A 11 2.25 2.62 -4.62
N GLU A 12 2.32 1.61 -3.74
CA GLU A 12 2.89 0.31 -4.10
C GLU A 12 2.08 -0.40 -5.18
N TYR A 13 0.75 -0.33 -5.09
CA TYR A 13 -0.16 -0.92 -6.06
C TYR A 13 -0.07 -0.24 -7.43
N SER A 14 -0.11 1.10 -7.48
CA SER A 14 0.01 1.85 -8.74
C SER A 14 1.36 1.64 -9.40
N ARG A 15 2.45 1.62 -8.61
CA ARG A 15 3.80 1.32 -9.10
C ARG A 15 3.91 -0.11 -9.65
N ALA A 16 3.31 -1.08 -8.98
CA ALA A 16 3.30 -2.47 -9.46
C ALA A 16 2.58 -2.61 -10.82
N ILE A 17 1.43 -1.95 -10.99
CA ILE A 17 0.72 -1.96 -12.27
C ILE A 17 1.53 -1.25 -13.35
N ALA A 18 2.08 -0.08 -13.07
CA ALA A 18 2.89 0.66 -14.01
C ALA A 18 4.12 -0.16 -14.45
N ARG A 19 4.73 -0.90 -13.52
CA ARG A 19 5.84 -1.83 -13.80
C ARG A 19 5.40 -2.98 -14.70
N CYS A 20 4.22 -3.56 -14.48
CA CYS A 20 3.64 -4.58 -15.36
C CYS A 20 3.35 -4.04 -16.77
N ALA A 21 2.77 -2.84 -16.88
CA ALA A 21 2.49 -2.20 -18.16
C ALA A 21 3.79 -1.88 -18.93
N ALA A 22 4.80 -1.32 -18.26
CA ALA A 22 6.12 -1.06 -18.85
C ALA A 22 6.78 -2.35 -19.35
N ALA A 23 6.64 -3.46 -18.61
CA ALA A 23 7.16 -4.76 -19.02
C ALA A 23 6.44 -5.30 -20.26
N GLN A 24 5.11 -5.15 -20.33
CA GLN A 24 4.30 -5.56 -21.49
C GLN A 24 4.63 -4.74 -22.74
N ILE A 25 4.85 -3.43 -22.59
CA ILE A 25 5.29 -2.57 -23.70
C ILE A 25 6.69 -2.99 -24.18
N SER A 26 7.59 -3.32 -23.25
CA SER A 26 8.93 -3.78 -23.59
C SER A 26 8.92 -5.14 -24.31
N ASP A 27 8.06 -6.06 -23.87
CA ASP A 27 7.86 -7.36 -24.53
C ASP A 27 7.27 -7.19 -25.94
N ALA A 28 6.26 -6.33 -26.09
CA ALA A 28 5.67 -5.99 -27.39
C ALA A 28 6.67 -5.33 -28.36
N ALA A 29 7.61 -4.53 -27.84
CA ALA A 29 8.69 -3.95 -28.62
C ALA A 29 9.80 -4.97 -28.99
N GLY A 30 9.73 -6.22 -28.49
CA GLY A 30 10.65 -7.30 -28.83
C GLY A 30 11.89 -7.40 -27.94
N PHE A 31 11.89 -6.79 -26.75
CA PHE A 31 13.01 -6.93 -25.79
C PHE A 31 12.93 -8.26 -25.03
N GLU A 32 13.98 -9.08 -25.12
CA GLU A 32 14.06 -10.35 -24.39
C GLU A 32 14.33 -10.18 -22.88
N ALA A 33 15.04 -9.11 -22.50
CA ALA A 33 15.35 -8.80 -21.10
C ALA A 33 15.46 -7.30 -20.88
N VAL A 34 15.04 -6.85 -19.69
CA VAL A 34 15.09 -5.45 -19.27
C VAL A 34 15.76 -5.35 -17.90
N GLN A 35 16.62 -4.35 -17.71
CA GLN A 35 17.24 -4.06 -16.41
C GLN A 35 16.17 -3.56 -15.42
N GLU A 36 16.16 -4.11 -14.20
CA GLU A 36 15.15 -3.75 -13.18
C GLU A 36 15.10 -2.25 -12.88
N SER A 37 16.26 -1.58 -12.78
CA SER A 37 16.31 -0.14 -12.54
C SER A 37 15.75 0.68 -13.70
N ALA A 38 15.90 0.22 -14.94
CA ALA A 38 15.33 0.91 -16.09
C ALA A 38 13.80 0.75 -16.10
N LEU A 39 13.32 -0.46 -15.79
CA LEU A 39 11.90 -0.74 -15.68
C LEU A 39 11.23 0.09 -14.57
N ASP A 40 11.89 0.24 -13.42
CA ASP A 40 11.42 1.10 -12.33
C ASP A 40 11.34 2.56 -12.76
N MET A 41 12.38 3.08 -13.41
CA MET A 41 12.39 4.47 -13.91
C MET A 41 11.27 4.72 -14.94
N VAL A 42 11.08 3.80 -15.90
CA VAL A 42 10.01 3.93 -16.90
C VAL A 42 8.64 3.89 -16.22
N SER A 43 8.43 2.98 -15.26
CA SER A 43 7.16 2.91 -14.53
C SER A 43 6.85 4.20 -13.75
N GLU A 44 7.87 4.83 -13.15
CA GLU A 44 7.73 6.10 -12.45
C GLU A 44 7.44 7.25 -13.42
N LEU A 45 8.12 7.30 -14.56
CA LEU A 45 7.86 8.28 -15.61
C LEU A 45 6.45 8.16 -16.18
N MET A 46 5.96 6.93 -16.40
CA MET A 46 4.58 6.70 -16.87
C MET A 46 3.56 7.26 -15.89
N LEU A 47 3.73 7.02 -14.59
CA LEU A 47 2.83 7.57 -13.56
C LEU A 47 2.87 9.09 -13.50
N ARG A 48 4.07 9.69 -13.60
CA ARG A 48 4.23 11.15 -13.63
C ARG A 48 3.58 11.75 -14.88
N PHE A 49 3.76 11.14 -16.03
CA PHE A 49 3.18 11.58 -17.30
C PHE A 49 1.64 11.59 -17.25
N VAL A 50 1.03 10.50 -16.77
CA VAL A 50 -0.44 10.45 -16.59
C VAL A 50 -0.93 11.51 -15.61
N SER A 51 -0.21 11.74 -14.53
CA SER A 51 -0.54 12.77 -13.53
C SER A 51 -0.46 14.18 -14.12
N GLU A 52 0.55 14.44 -14.96
CA GLU A 52 0.78 15.72 -15.63
C GLU A 52 -0.31 16.00 -16.67
N ILE A 53 -0.68 15.01 -17.49
CA ILE A 53 -1.84 15.11 -18.40
C ILE A 53 -3.11 15.43 -17.62
N GLY A 54 -3.33 14.75 -16.49
CA GLY A 54 -4.50 14.99 -15.63
C GLY A 54 -4.53 16.41 -15.07
N ALA A 55 -3.40 16.92 -14.59
CA ALA A 55 -3.28 18.27 -14.05
C ALA A 55 -3.48 19.35 -15.13
N ALA A 56 -2.88 19.16 -16.32
CA ALA A 56 -3.06 20.05 -17.46
C ALA A 56 -4.52 20.06 -17.92
N SER A 57 -5.11 18.88 -18.12
CA SER A 57 -6.53 18.73 -18.51
C SER A 57 -7.47 19.39 -17.51
N HIS A 58 -7.20 19.24 -16.21
CA HIS A 58 -7.98 19.89 -15.15
C HIS A 58 -7.90 21.41 -15.23
N SER A 59 -6.71 21.96 -15.48
CA SER A 59 -6.51 23.41 -15.63
C SER A 59 -7.27 23.96 -16.83
N TYR A 60 -7.38 23.19 -17.93
CA TYR A 60 -8.20 23.54 -19.08
C TYR A 60 -9.70 23.48 -18.79
N ALA A 61 -10.15 22.48 -18.03
CA ALA A 61 -11.54 22.42 -17.57
C ALA A 61 -11.89 23.60 -16.67
N GLU A 62 -11.01 23.99 -15.74
CA GLU A 62 -11.18 25.16 -14.87
C GLU A 62 -11.24 26.47 -15.67
N LEU A 63 -10.38 26.62 -16.69
CA LEU A 63 -10.40 27.78 -17.59
C LEU A 63 -11.74 27.88 -18.35
N ALA A 64 -12.33 26.73 -18.68
CA ALA A 64 -13.66 26.64 -19.28
C ALA A 64 -14.82 26.78 -18.26
N GLY A 65 -14.52 26.96 -16.98
CA GLY A 65 -15.52 27.07 -15.90
C GLY A 65 -16.22 25.75 -15.56
N ARG A 66 -15.61 24.60 -15.88
CA ARG A 66 -16.13 23.24 -15.64
C ARG A 66 -15.28 22.51 -14.61
N THR A 67 -15.86 21.48 -13.99
CA THR A 67 -15.14 20.57 -13.08
C THR A 67 -14.71 19.28 -13.76
N ASP A 68 -15.40 18.89 -14.82
CA ASP A 68 -15.25 17.60 -15.47
C ASP A 68 -14.39 17.77 -16.73
N THR A 69 -13.34 16.97 -16.85
CA THR A 69 -12.47 16.92 -18.04
C THR A 69 -13.12 16.04 -19.10
N ASN A 70 -13.27 16.55 -20.33
CA ASN A 70 -13.87 15.78 -21.43
C ASN A 70 -12.84 15.51 -22.54
N VAL A 71 -12.88 14.28 -23.08
CA VAL A 71 -12.06 13.86 -24.23
C VAL A 71 -12.72 14.31 -25.54
N PHE A 72 -14.06 14.35 -25.58
CA PHE A 72 -14.84 14.74 -26.76
C PHE A 72 -15.94 15.71 -26.35
N ASP A 73 -15.67 17.01 -26.43
CA ASP A 73 -16.76 17.98 -26.43
C ASP A 73 -17.39 18.01 -27.83
N VAL A 74 -18.47 17.25 -28.01
CA VAL A 74 -19.42 17.44 -29.13
C VAL A 74 -20.35 18.60 -28.81
N VAL A 75 -19.84 19.70 -28.27
CA VAL A 75 -20.61 20.95 -28.21
C VAL A 75 -20.42 21.64 -29.55
N ARG A 76 -21.22 21.21 -30.54
CA ARG A 76 -21.58 22.10 -31.64
C ARG A 76 -22.14 23.37 -31.01
N TRP A 77 -21.54 24.52 -31.29
CA TRP A 77 -22.07 25.43 -32.32
C TRP A 77 -21.43 26.82 -32.15
N GLN A 78 -20.59 27.19 -33.13
CA GLN A 78 -20.34 28.59 -33.51
C GLN A 78 -19.53 29.44 -32.51
N ARG A 79 -18.23 29.13 -32.37
CA ARG A 79 -17.10 30.07 -32.22
C ARG A 79 -15.85 29.27 -31.81
N ASP A 80 -15.02 28.93 -32.78
CA ASP A 80 -13.55 28.71 -32.73
C ASP A 80 -12.86 27.97 -31.56
N THR A 81 -13.56 27.33 -30.62
CA THR A 81 -12.92 26.65 -29.49
C THR A 81 -13.50 25.26 -29.30
N ASN A 82 -12.96 24.31 -30.06
CA ASN A 82 -13.16 22.89 -29.78
C ASN A 82 -12.21 22.54 -28.63
N VAL A 83 -12.74 22.47 -27.40
CA VAL A 83 -11.90 22.25 -26.21
C VAL A 83 -11.70 20.75 -26.05
N PHE A 84 -10.68 20.22 -26.72
CA PHE A 84 -10.20 18.88 -26.42
C PHE A 84 -9.27 18.96 -25.20
N ASP A 85 -9.79 19.05 -23.97
CA ASP A 85 -8.97 19.29 -22.77
C ASP A 85 -7.79 18.31 -22.68
N VAL A 86 -8.07 17.02 -22.92
CA VAL A 86 -7.06 15.96 -22.89
C VAL A 86 -6.15 16.04 -24.12
N LEU A 87 -6.69 16.17 -25.34
CA LEU A 87 -5.82 16.21 -26.54
C LEU A 87 -4.94 17.45 -26.57
N HIS A 88 -5.41 18.58 -26.04
CA HIS A 88 -4.64 19.81 -25.94
C HIS A 88 -3.53 19.67 -24.89
N ALA A 89 -3.81 19.03 -23.76
CA ALA A 89 -2.78 18.64 -22.80
C ALA A 89 -1.71 17.71 -23.42
N LEU A 90 -2.12 16.75 -24.27
CA LEU A 90 -1.16 15.88 -24.98
C LEU A 90 -0.32 16.66 -26.00
N GLN A 91 -0.91 17.61 -26.72
CA GLN A 91 -0.20 18.47 -27.66
C GLN A 91 0.78 19.42 -26.95
N GLU A 92 0.40 19.97 -25.80
CA GLU A 92 1.26 20.81 -24.97
C GLU A 92 2.49 20.03 -24.46
N LEU A 93 2.29 18.74 -24.14
CA LEU A 93 3.37 17.81 -23.80
C LEU A 93 4.18 17.33 -25.02
N GLY A 94 3.89 17.85 -26.22
CA GLY A 94 4.66 17.63 -27.43
C GLY A 94 4.29 16.36 -28.22
N MET A 95 3.13 15.75 -27.95
CA MET A 95 2.66 14.61 -28.74
C MET A 95 1.93 15.05 -30.00
N ASP A 96 2.25 14.36 -31.11
CA ASP A 96 1.52 14.52 -32.36
C ASP A 96 0.28 13.62 -32.37
N LEU A 97 -0.88 14.23 -32.52
CA LEU A 97 -2.16 13.53 -32.50
C LEU A 97 -2.36 12.65 -33.73
N GLU A 98 -1.73 12.99 -34.87
CA GLU A 98 -1.80 12.17 -36.09
C GLU A 98 -1.04 10.86 -35.89
N GLN A 99 0.18 10.93 -35.34
CA GLN A 99 0.97 9.74 -34.99
C GLN A 99 0.27 8.87 -33.96
N LEU A 100 -0.38 9.47 -32.96
CA LEU A 100 -1.14 8.72 -31.96
C LEU A 100 -2.30 7.94 -32.60
N ARG A 101 -3.06 8.59 -33.51
CA ARG A 101 -4.13 7.91 -34.25
C ARG A 101 -3.58 6.76 -35.07
N ASP A 102 -2.51 7.01 -35.84
CA ASP A 102 -1.93 6.01 -36.71
C ASP A 102 -1.37 4.81 -35.91
N HIS A 103 -0.84 5.06 -34.71
CA HIS A 103 -0.41 4.01 -33.78
C HIS A 103 -1.59 3.19 -33.25
N ILE A 104 -2.71 3.82 -32.88
CA ILE A 104 -3.94 3.13 -32.44
C ILE A 104 -4.51 2.25 -33.57
N ASP A 105 -4.44 2.72 -34.82
CA ASP A 105 -4.96 1.98 -35.98
C ASP A 105 -4.02 0.82 -36.40
N THR A 106 -2.71 0.95 -36.15
CA THR A 106 -1.69 0.00 -36.61
C THR A 106 -1.37 -1.07 -35.57
N GLU A 107 -1.28 -0.69 -34.30
CA GLU A 107 -0.91 -1.60 -33.22
C GLU A 107 -2.14 -2.24 -32.57
N ALA A 108 -2.09 -3.57 -32.41
CA ALA A 108 -3.15 -4.29 -31.71
C ALA A 108 -3.09 -4.00 -30.21
N GLU A 109 -4.25 -3.81 -29.59
CA GLU A 109 -4.34 -3.65 -28.13
C GLU A 109 -3.71 -4.86 -27.42
N ASN A 110 -2.74 -4.59 -26.53
CA ASN A 110 -2.11 -5.61 -25.71
C ASN A 110 -2.75 -5.63 -24.32
N PRO A 111 -3.76 -6.48 -24.07
CA PRO A 111 -4.44 -6.51 -22.79
C PRO A 111 -3.52 -7.03 -21.69
N PHE A 112 -3.81 -6.64 -20.44
CA PHE A 112 -3.13 -7.26 -19.31
C PHE A 112 -3.40 -8.78 -19.28
N ASN A 113 -2.34 -9.58 -19.27
CA ASN A 113 -2.42 -11.05 -19.18
C ASN A 113 -3.25 -11.57 -17.99
N HIS A 114 -3.36 -10.77 -16.92
CA HIS A 114 -4.20 -11.05 -15.76
C HIS A 114 -5.13 -9.88 -15.49
N PRO A 115 -6.40 -10.14 -15.09
CA PRO A 115 -7.32 -9.08 -14.72
C PRO A 115 -6.75 -8.32 -13.51
N LEU A 116 -6.72 -6.99 -13.63
CA LEU A 116 -6.23 -6.14 -12.55
C LEU A 116 -7.14 -6.30 -11.31
N PRO A 117 -6.58 -6.60 -10.13
CA PRO A 117 -7.39 -6.75 -8.93
C PRO A 117 -7.93 -5.39 -8.51
N SER A 118 -9.22 -5.27 -8.23
CA SER A 118 -9.84 -3.99 -7.84
C SER A 118 -9.17 -3.42 -6.58
N TYR A 119 -8.73 -2.16 -6.64
CA TYR A 119 -8.27 -1.40 -5.49
C TYR A 119 -9.40 -0.51 -4.94
N PRO A 120 -9.50 -0.30 -3.61
CA PRO A 120 -8.81 -1.04 -2.56
C PRO A 120 -9.19 -2.51 -2.59
N ILE A 121 -8.24 -3.39 -2.26
CA ILE A 121 -8.52 -4.84 -2.15
C ILE A 121 -9.70 -4.97 -1.20
N GLN A 122 -10.83 -5.45 -1.73
CA GLN A 122 -12.07 -5.59 -0.97
C GLN A 122 -11.89 -6.69 0.06
N THR A 123 -11.29 -6.34 1.19
CA THR A 123 -11.37 -7.16 2.39
C THR A 123 -12.82 -7.05 2.86
N ALA A 124 -13.50 -8.18 2.98
CA ALA A 124 -14.85 -8.20 3.53
C ALA A 124 -14.83 -7.42 4.84
N PRO A 125 -15.59 -6.31 4.96
CA PRO A 125 -15.58 -5.54 6.19
C PRO A 125 -15.98 -6.48 7.31
N LYS A 126 -15.17 -6.56 8.37
CA LYS A 126 -15.56 -7.29 9.57
C LYS A 126 -16.82 -6.60 10.09
N ARG A 127 -17.97 -7.20 9.82
CA ARG A 127 -19.26 -6.69 10.27
C ARG A 127 -19.20 -6.58 11.79
N ALA A 128 -19.38 -5.37 12.31
CA ALA A 128 -19.60 -5.21 13.73
C ALA A 128 -20.92 -5.91 14.09
N PRO A 129 -20.96 -6.75 15.14
CA PRO A 129 -22.18 -7.45 15.50
C PRO A 129 -23.29 -6.45 15.81
N ALA A 130 -24.51 -6.75 15.37
CA ALA A 130 -25.67 -5.94 15.75
C ALA A 130 -26.03 -6.15 17.23
N PHE A 131 -26.79 -5.23 17.82
CA PHE A 131 -27.25 -5.34 19.23
C PHE A 131 -27.90 -6.70 19.54
N ARG A 132 -28.72 -7.22 18.60
CA ARG A 132 -29.33 -8.56 18.69
C ARG A 132 -28.33 -9.71 18.71
N GLU A 133 -27.25 -9.59 17.96
CA GLU A 133 -26.20 -10.64 17.86
C GLU A 133 -25.33 -10.68 19.11
N LYS A 134 -25.22 -9.55 19.82
CA LYS A 134 -24.56 -9.45 21.13
C LYS A 134 -25.48 -9.75 22.33
N GLY A 135 -26.80 -9.79 22.12
CA GLY A 135 -27.77 -9.91 23.21
C GLY A 135 -27.83 -8.67 24.12
N GLU A 136 -27.37 -7.51 23.63
CA GLU A 136 -27.44 -6.22 24.31
C GLU A 136 -28.70 -5.47 23.86
N GLU A 137 -29.44 -4.85 24.78
CA GLU A 137 -30.54 -3.97 24.38
C GLU A 137 -30.01 -2.61 23.90
N PRO A 138 -30.43 -2.12 22.73
CA PRO A 138 -30.04 -0.79 22.27
C PRO A 138 -30.67 0.27 23.19
N PRO A 139 -29.96 1.38 23.47
CA PRO A 139 -30.56 2.51 24.17
C PRO A 139 -31.78 3.07 23.44
N GLU A 140 -32.68 3.71 24.18
CA GLU A 140 -34.01 4.17 23.71
C GLU A 140 -33.98 5.07 22.45
N HIS A 141 -32.85 5.73 22.18
CA HIS A 141 -32.67 6.64 21.04
C HIS A 141 -31.86 6.03 19.89
N VAL A 142 -31.47 4.76 19.98
CA VAL A 142 -30.60 4.09 19.01
C VAL A 142 -31.39 3.02 18.27
N PRO A 143 -31.62 3.19 16.95
CA PRO A 143 -32.30 2.17 16.16
C PRO A 143 -31.61 0.80 16.19
N ALA A 144 -32.39 -0.28 16.29
CA ALA A 144 -31.90 -1.65 16.40
C ALA A 144 -31.16 -2.18 15.14
N PHE A 145 -31.21 -1.46 14.01
CA PHE A 145 -30.48 -1.81 12.79
C PHE A 145 -29.02 -1.31 12.79
N LEU A 146 -28.65 -0.44 13.73
CA LEU A 146 -27.28 0.06 13.84
C LEU A 146 -26.35 -1.00 14.45
N PRO A 147 -25.05 -0.96 14.14
CA PRO A 147 -24.07 -1.81 14.78
C PRO A 147 -24.06 -1.56 16.30
N ALA A 148 -23.82 -2.63 17.08
CA ALA A 148 -23.72 -2.50 18.52
C ALA A 148 -22.55 -1.62 18.93
N PHE A 149 -22.64 -1.02 20.11
CA PHE A 149 -21.55 -0.24 20.66
C PHE A 149 -20.30 -1.12 20.92
N PRO A 150 -19.09 -0.52 20.86
CA PRO A 150 -17.88 -1.18 21.32
C PRO A 150 -18.04 -1.63 22.78
N ASP A 151 -17.36 -2.71 23.15
CA ASP A 151 -17.36 -3.21 24.53
C ASP A 151 -16.87 -2.15 25.52
N GLU A 152 -17.33 -2.20 26.78
CA GLU A 152 -16.99 -1.21 27.80
C GLU A 152 -15.48 -1.07 27.98
N ARG A 153 -14.74 -2.19 27.88
CA ARG A 153 -13.28 -2.20 27.97
C ARG A 153 -12.57 -1.41 26.85
N THR A 154 -13.28 -1.12 25.75
CA THR A 154 -12.73 -0.43 24.58
C THR A 154 -12.71 1.09 24.80
N TYR A 155 -13.58 1.64 25.64
CA TYR A 155 -13.68 3.08 25.89
C TYR A 155 -13.54 3.48 27.38
N LYS A 156 -13.69 2.54 28.32
CA LYS A 156 -13.40 2.76 29.73
C LYS A 156 -11.99 2.25 30.03
N GLU A 157 -11.12 3.16 30.47
CA GLU A 157 -9.82 2.78 31.02
C GLU A 157 -10.03 2.04 32.36
N THR A 158 -9.95 0.71 32.33
CA THR A 158 -9.88 -0.09 33.55
C THR A 158 -8.42 -0.20 34.00
N PRO A 159 -8.01 0.39 35.14
CA PRO A 159 -6.67 0.21 35.64
C PRO A 159 -6.42 -1.27 35.91
N VAL A 160 -5.51 -1.87 35.13
CA VAL A 160 -5.08 -3.25 35.32
C VAL A 160 -4.14 -3.26 36.52
N TYR A 161 -4.68 -3.50 37.71
CA TYR A 161 -3.85 -3.79 38.87
C TYR A 161 -3.14 -5.11 38.61
N ALA A 162 -1.81 -5.08 38.50
CA ALA A 162 -1.01 -6.30 38.49
C ALA A 162 -1.43 -7.12 39.72
N SER A 163 -2.01 -8.30 39.47
CA SER A 163 -2.56 -9.13 40.54
C SER A 163 -1.47 -9.33 41.59
N ARG A 164 -1.70 -8.81 42.80
CA ARG A 164 -0.75 -8.85 43.91
C ARG A 164 -0.75 -10.25 44.56
N ASN A 165 -0.75 -11.29 43.73
CA ASN A 165 -1.02 -12.66 44.13
C ASN A 165 0.25 -13.48 44.37
N ALA A 166 1.44 -12.90 44.12
CA ALA A 166 2.67 -13.54 44.57
C ALA A 166 2.87 -13.23 46.06
N SER A 167 2.81 -14.26 46.89
CA SER A 167 3.21 -14.15 48.29
C SER A 167 4.63 -13.60 48.38
N ARG A 168 4.96 -12.84 49.44
CA ARG A 168 6.32 -12.29 49.63
C ARG A 168 7.40 -13.37 49.55
N GLU A 169 7.06 -14.60 49.94
CA GLU A 169 7.91 -15.78 49.84
C GLU A 169 8.16 -16.23 48.40
N GLU A 170 7.14 -16.24 47.54
CA GLU A 170 7.29 -16.61 46.13
C GLU A 170 8.14 -15.59 45.37
N ILE A 171 7.96 -14.29 45.64
CA ILE A 171 8.81 -13.24 45.06
C ILE A 171 10.27 -13.46 45.46
N ARG A 172 10.52 -13.79 46.74
CA ARG A 172 11.87 -14.10 47.23
C ARG A 172 12.44 -15.36 46.59
N ARG A 173 11.62 -16.42 46.41
CA ARG A 173 12.03 -17.65 45.73
C ARG A 173 12.42 -17.39 44.27
N GLN A 174 11.63 -16.59 43.54
CA GLN A 174 11.92 -16.21 42.16
C GLN A 174 13.19 -15.37 42.05
N GLN A 175 13.43 -14.41 42.95
CA GLN A 175 14.68 -13.65 42.97
C GLN A 175 15.91 -14.51 43.24
N VAL A 176 15.83 -15.44 44.19
CA VAL A 176 16.93 -16.37 44.49
C VAL A 176 17.21 -17.28 43.30
N ARG A 177 16.16 -17.78 42.63
CA ARG A 177 16.29 -18.59 41.41
C ARG A 177 16.95 -17.80 40.29
N GLY A 178 16.47 -16.58 40.03
CA GLY A 178 17.06 -15.69 39.01
C GLY A 178 18.54 -15.37 39.28
N ARG A 179 18.94 -15.18 40.55
CA ARG A 179 20.36 -15.00 40.91
C ARG A 179 21.21 -16.24 40.61
N LYS A 180 20.70 -17.44 40.91
CA LYS A 180 21.41 -18.69 40.61
C LYS A 180 21.55 -18.88 39.09
N ASP A 181 20.48 -18.66 38.36
CA ASP A 181 20.45 -18.81 36.90
C ASP A 181 21.40 -17.81 36.22
N ALA A 182 21.43 -16.55 36.68
CA ALA A 182 22.37 -15.54 36.20
C ALA A 182 23.83 -15.92 36.51
N GLY A 183 24.11 -16.46 37.70
CA GLY A 183 25.45 -16.94 38.05
C GLY A 183 25.93 -18.06 37.13
N GLN A 184 25.08 -19.06 36.88
CA GLN A 184 25.39 -20.15 35.95
C GLN A 184 25.57 -19.67 34.51
N ALA A 185 24.78 -18.69 34.07
CA ALA A 185 24.92 -18.09 32.74
C ALA A 185 26.26 -17.36 32.58
N LEU A 186 26.69 -16.61 33.60
CA LEU A 186 27.99 -15.95 33.63
C LEU A 186 29.15 -16.94 33.65
N GLU A 187 29.03 -18.04 34.39
CA GLU A 187 30.03 -19.11 34.42
C GLU A 187 30.15 -19.82 33.07
N LYS A 188 29.02 -20.13 32.42
CA LYS A 188 29.05 -20.67 31.05
C LYS A 188 29.67 -19.70 30.06
N LEU A 189 29.38 -18.40 30.19
CA LEU A 189 29.97 -17.37 29.35
C LEU A 189 31.48 -17.27 29.58
N SER A 190 31.95 -17.30 30.84
CA SER A 190 33.38 -17.24 31.14
C SER A 190 34.14 -18.46 30.59
N GLN A 191 33.55 -19.65 30.69
CA GLN A 191 34.09 -20.87 30.08
C GLN A 191 34.16 -20.77 28.55
N ARG A 192 33.20 -20.10 27.93
CA ARG A 192 33.16 -19.89 26.47
C ARG A 192 34.14 -18.81 26.00
N MET A 193 34.41 -17.82 26.85
CA MET A 193 35.35 -16.73 26.63
C MET A 193 36.80 -17.10 26.98
N ALA A 194 37.00 -18.20 27.71
CA ALA A 194 38.33 -18.72 28.01
C ALA A 194 39.07 -19.08 26.70
N PRO A 195 40.36 -18.75 26.58
CA PRO A 195 41.13 -19.00 25.37
C PRO A 195 41.12 -20.51 25.08
N ARG A 196 40.67 -20.89 23.87
CA ARG A 196 40.77 -22.27 23.40
C ARG A 196 42.25 -22.63 23.28
N ALA A 197 42.63 -23.80 23.80
CA ALA A 197 43.97 -24.33 23.65
C ALA A 197 44.36 -24.33 22.15
N PRO A 198 45.60 -23.95 21.80
CA PRO A 198 46.03 -23.91 20.40
C PRO A 198 45.86 -25.30 19.77
N VAL A 199 45.19 -25.35 18.62
CA VAL A 199 45.03 -26.57 17.83
C VAL A 199 46.41 -26.89 17.24
N ASN A 200 47.08 -27.92 17.79
CA ASN A 200 48.33 -28.41 17.23
C ASN A 200 48.03 -29.19 15.94
N TYR A 201 48.38 -28.62 14.79
CA TYR A 201 48.29 -29.26 13.47
C TYR A 201 49.42 -30.29 13.21
N ALA A 202 50.12 -30.77 14.23
CA ALA A 202 51.30 -31.64 14.07
C ALA A 202 50.96 -33.14 13.90
N ALA A 203 49.72 -33.50 13.59
CA ALA A 203 49.32 -34.88 13.31
C ALA A 203 48.29 -34.91 12.17
N ALA A 204 48.76 -34.56 10.97
CA ALA A 204 48.08 -34.86 9.72
C ALA A 204 49.17 -35.24 8.71
N GLU A 205 49.60 -36.50 8.79
CA GLU A 205 50.11 -37.26 7.64
C GLU A 205 48.97 -38.11 7.08
#